data_AF-A0A8T3PBW2-F1
#
_entry.id   AF-A0A8T3PBW2-F1
#
_cell.length_a   1.000
_cell.length_b   1.000
_cell.length_c   1.000
_cell.angle_alpha   90.00
_cell.angle_beta   90.00
_cell.angle_gamma   90.00
#
_symmetry.space_group_name_H-M   'P 1'
#
loop_
_entity.id
_entity.type
_entity.pdbx_description
1 polymer ?
#
loop_
_entity_poly.entity_id
_entity_poly.type
_entity_poly.pdbx_seq_one_letter_code
_entity_poly.pdbx_strand_id
1 'polypeptide(L)'
;MVRPGLVAYGVAPTPFPVSAGAETFAASLRPAMTIKARALRVETVRAGEPVGYGGTWVADRESRVATLPIGYGDGWARASSPGAMALVRGRRVPLVGTVAMDAVTADVTEVADVGAADEFVLLGAQGEERIETGELARLRTTISWEVLAGMARRIPRVYDAGSEVTGMRTLAGERLRK
;
A
#
# COMPACT_ATOMS: atom_id res chain seq x y z
N MET A 1 8.03 -2.67 34.38
CA MET A 1 8.59 -1.91 33.23
C MET A 1 8.01 -2.51 31.95
N VAL A 2 7.52 -1.68 31.01
CA VAL A 2 6.96 -2.11 29.71
C VAL A 2 7.81 -1.61 28.54
N ARG A 3 7.79 -2.31 27.39
CA ARG A 3 8.57 -1.97 26.19
C ARG A 3 7.63 -1.83 24.97
N PRO A 4 6.98 -0.67 24.76
CA PRO A 4 6.07 -0.50 23.64
C PRO A 4 6.83 -0.50 22.30
N GLY A 5 6.40 -1.36 21.38
CA GLY A 5 6.93 -1.47 20.02
C GLY A 5 5.87 -1.08 19.00
N LEU A 6 5.17 -2.06 18.43
CA LEU A 6 4.22 -1.88 17.32
C LEU A 6 3.05 -0.95 17.64
N VAL A 7 2.62 -0.96 18.90
CA VAL A 7 1.60 -0.05 19.42
C VAL A 7 1.98 1.42 19.30
N ALA A 8 3.28 1.76 19.37
CA ALA A 8 3.76 3.13 19.19
C ALA A 8 3.61 3.60 17.73
N TYR A 9 3.52 2.67 16.78
CA TYR A 9 3.18 2.94 15.38
C TYR A 9 1.68 2.85 15.10
N GLY A 10 0.86 2.68 16.14
CA GLY A 10 -0.59 2.59 16.05
C GLY A 10 -1.08 1.33 15.34
N VAL A 11 -0.38 0.22 15.49
CA VAL A 11 -0.73 -1.05 14.88
C VAL A 11 -0.82 -2.13 15.95
N ALA A 12 -1.88 -2.94 15.90
CA ALA A 12 -2.02 -4.12 16.74
C ALA A 12 -1.18 -5.28 16.17
N PRO A 13 -0.63 -6.17 17.02
CA PRO A 13 0.21 -7.27 16.57
C PRO A 13 -0.60 -8.32 15.79
N THR A 14 -0.67 -8.22 14.47
CA THR A 14 -1.27 -9.27 13.62
C THR A 14 -0.20 -10.30 13.23
N PRO A 15 -0.50 -11.62 13.21
CA PRO A 15 -1.79 -12.28 13.46
C PRO A 15 -2.02 -12.70 14.92
N PHE A 16 -1.28 -12.13 15.87
CA PHE A 16 -1.38 -12.51 17.28
C PHE A 16 -2.68 -11.99 17.92
N PRO A 17 -3.29 -12.75 18.83
CA PRO A 17 -4.50 -12.30 19.51
C PRO A 17 -4.20 -11.08 20.40
N VAL A 18 -5.14 -10.14 20.39
CA VAL A 18 -5.18 -9.06 21.38
C VAL A 18 -5.68 -9.65 22.70
N SER A 19 -5.05 -9.28 23.81
CA SER A 19 -5.46 -9.75 25.14
C SER A 19 -6.87 -9.29 25.47
N ALA A 20 -7.62 -10.15 26.16
CA ALA A 20 -8.96 -9.82 26.63
C ALA A 20 -8.95 -8.51 27.46
N GLY A 21 -9.86 -7.58 27.14
CA GLY A 21 -9.94 -6.26 27.75
C GLY A 21 -9.10 -5.18 27.07
N ALA A 22 -8.29 -5.52 26.06
CA ALA A 22 -7.50 -4.56 25.27
C ALA A 22 -8.07 -4.30 23.87
N GLU A 23 -9.24 -4.86 23.54
CA GLU A 23 -9.87 -4.77 22.21
C GLU A 23 -10.24 -3.32 21.87
N THR A 24 -10.86 -2.61 22.80
CA THR A 24 -11.20 -1.19 22.62
C THR A 24 -9.95 -0.34 22.43
N PHE A 25 -8.88 -0.63 23.17
CA PHE A 25 -7.61 0.06 23.01
C PHE A 25 -6.98 -0.25 21.64
N ALA A 26 -6.92 -1.51 21.24
CA ALA A 26 -6.40 -1.92 19.95
C ALA A 26 -7.18 -1.28 18.78
N ALA A 27 -8.51 -1.19 18.88
CA ALA A 27 -9.36 -0.52 17.91
C ALA A 27 -9.18 1.01 17.88
N SER A 28 -8.71 1.62 18.98
CA SER A 28 -8.43 3.06 19.06
C SER A 28 -7.07 3.48 18.47
N LEU A 29 -6.22 2.51 18.12
CA LEU A 29 -4.89 2.78 17.58
C LEU A 29 -4.99 3.50 16.24
N ARG A 30 -4.13 4.52 16.06
CA ARG A 30 -4.05 5.30 14.82
C ARG A 30 -2.76 4.99 14.08
N PRO A 31 -2.80 4.29 12.93
CA PRO A 31 -1.60 3.93 12.19
C PRO A 31 -0.77 5.16 11.82
N ALA A 32 0.53 5.11 12.11
CA ALA A 32 1.46 6.21 11.84
C ALA A 32 2.08 6.20 10.43
N MET A 33 1.82 5.16 9.64
CA MET A 33 2.41 4.97 8.31
C MET A 33 1.32 4.79 7.25
N THR A 34 1.45 5.53 6.15
CA THR A 34 0.70 5.30 4.92
C THR A 34 1.66 5.16 3.74
N ILE A 35 1.34 4.29 2.78
CA ILE A 35 2.09 4.13 1.53
C ILE A 35 1.21 4.63 0.40
N LYS A 36 1.72 5.61 -0.33
CA LYS A 36 1.00 6.30 -1.39
C LYS A 36 1.83 6.34 -2.66
N ALA A 37 1.16 6.36 -3.80
CA ALA A 37 1.75 6.51 -5.11
C ALA A 37 0.84 7.35 -6.00
N ARG A 38 1.37 7.86 -7.11
CA ARG A 38 0.56 8.36 -8.22
C ARG A 38 0.81 7.49 -9.44
N ALA A 39 -0.20 7.30 -10.28
CA ALA A 39 -0.04 6.47 -11.46
C ALA A 39 0.96 7.10 -12.45
N LEU A 40 1.88 6.30 -12.96
CA LEU A 40 2.76 6.68 -14.07
C LEU A 40 1.96 6.86 -15.36
N ARG A 41 1.02 5.95 -15.59
CA ARG A 41 0.09 5.96 -16.71
C ARG A 41 -1.17 5.17 -16.39
N VAL A 42 -2.23 5.47 -17.11
CA VAL A 42 -3.46 4.68 -17.16
C VAL A 42 -3.71 4.38 -18.63
N GLU A 43 -3.86 3.11 -18.98
CA GLU A 43 -4.02 2.67 -20.37
C GLU A 43 -5.19 1.69 -20.50
N THR A 44 -5.79 1.63 -21.68
CA THR A 44 -6.81 0.63 -22.02
C THR A 44 -6.12 -0.65 -22.49
N VAL A 45 -6.54 -1.77 -21.91
CA VAL A 45 -6.12 -3.14 -22.23
C VAL A 45 -7.33 -3.88 -22.79
N ARG A 46 -7.18 -4.56 -23.93
CA ARG A 46 -8.30 -5.27 -24.55
C ARG A 46 -8.54 -6.61 -23.88
N ALA A 47 -9.77 -7.12 -24.00
CA ALA A 47 -10.07 -8.49 -23.60
C ALA A 47 -9.10 -9.49 -24.26
N GLY A 48 -8.54 -10.41 -23.47
CA GLY A 48 -7.55 -11.39 -23.89
C GLY A 48 -6.10 -10.91 -23.84
N GLU A 49 -5.82 -9.64 -23.56
CA GLU A 49 -4.45 -9.14 -23.43
C GLU A 49 -3.87 -9.42 -22.02
N PRO A 50 -2.64 -9.94 -21.92
CA PRO A 50 -1.99 -10.20 -20.63
C PRO A 50 -1.38 -8.92 -20.03
N VAL A 51 -1.40 -8.81 -18.70
CA VAL A 51 -0.72 -7.72 -17.96
C VAL A 51 0.37 -8.25 -17.04
N GLY A 52 1.53 -7.61 -17.09
CA GLY A 52 2.69 -7.95 -16.28
C GLY A 52 3.41 -9.22 -16.73
N TYR A 53 4.42 -9.61 -15.95
CA TYR A 53 5.24 -10.77 -16.28
C TYR A 53 4.48 -12.09 -16.22
N GLY A 54 4.78 -12.98 -17.16
CA GLY A 54 4.26 -14.35 -17.22
C GLY A 54 2.78 -14.47 -17.59
N GLY A 55 2.09 -13.37 -17.93
CA GLY A 55 0.67 -13.41 -18.29
C GLY A 55 -0.23 -13.99 -17.19
N THR A 56 0.17 -13.78 -15.92
CA THR A 56 -0.54 -14.31 -14.74
C THR A 56 -1.93 -13.70 -14.55
N TRP A 57 -2.17 -12.54 -15.15
CA TRP A 57 -3.48 -11.93 -15.30
C TRP A 57 -3.72 -11.62 -16.78
N VAL A 58 -4.90 -11.97 -17.27
CA VAL A 58 -5.36 -11.72 -18.64
C VAL A 58 -6.70 -11.01 -18.52
N ALA A 59 -6.86 -9.90 -19.22
CA ALA A 59 -8.09 -9.11 -19.15
C ALA A 59 -9.28 -9.95 -19.66
N ASP A 60 -10.33 -10.08 -18.86
CA ASP A 60 -11.56 -10.76 -19.25
C ASP A 60 -12.49 -9.88 -20.08
N ARG A 61 -12.30 -8.56 -20.00
CA ARG A 61 -13.02 -7.51 -20.71
C ARG A 61 -12.07 -6.40 -21.13
N GLU A 62 -12.58 -5.42 -21.86
CA GLU A 62 -11.84 -4.17 -22.03
C GLU A 62 -11.67 -3.51 -20.65
N SER A 63 -10.43 -3.35 -20.23
CA SER A 63 -10.07 -2.89 -18.89
C SER A 63 -9.20 -1.65 -18.94
N ARG A 64 -9.28 -0.80 -17.92
CA ARG A 64 -8.37 0.32 -17.71
C ARG A 64 -7.37 -0.06 -16.62
N VAL A 65 -6.08 -0.02 -16.94
CA VAL A 65 -5.01 -0.47 -16.03
C VAL A 65 -4.09 0.70 -15.71
N ALA A 66 -3.91 0.97 -14.42
CA ALA A 66 -2.98 1.97 -13.91
C ALA A 66 -1.64 1.31 -13.53
N THR A 67 -0.52 1.90 -13.95
CA THR A 67 0.83 1.47 -13.51
C THR A 67 1.32 2.37 -12.38
N LEU A 68 1.66 1.80 -11.22
CA LEU A 68 2.13 2.51 -10.04
C LEU A 68 3.65 2.31 -9.86
N PRO A 69 4.43 3.36 -9.54
CA PRO A 69 5.89 3.30 -9.39
C PRO A 69 6.31 2.76 -8.01
N ILE A 70 5.89 1.53 -7.70
CA ILE A 70 6.30 0.81 -6.50
C ILE A 70 6.40 -0.67 -6.83
N GLY A 71 7.48 -1.33 -6.41
CA GLY A 71 7.66 -2.74 -6.67
C GLY A 71 8.48 -3.45 -5.58
N TYR A 72 8.94 -4.66 -5.87
CA TYR A 72 9.67 -5.44 -4.88
C TYR A 72 11.02 -4.83 -4.49
N GLY A 73 11.64 -4.01 -5.34
CA GLY A 73 12.82 -3.22 -5.00
C GLY A 73 12.54 -2.13 -3.95
N ASP A 74 11.28 -1.76 -3.77
CA ASP A 74 10.81 -0.83 -2.75
C ASP A 74 10.38 -1.54 -1.45
N GLY A 75 10.43 -2.88 -1.40
CA GLY A 75 9.88 -3.67 -0.29
C GLY A 75 8.41 -4.08 -0.47
N TRP A 76 7.81 -3.81 -1.63
CA TRP A 76 6.49 -4.35 -1.97
C TRP A 76 6.62 -5.81 -2.40
N ALA A 77 6.45 -6.74 -1.45
CA ALA A 77 6.73 -8.15 -1.68
C ALA A 77 5.97 -8.72 -2.89
N ARG A 78 6.67 -9.48 -3.75
CA ARG A 78 6.04 -10.17 -4.91
C ARG A 78 4.90 -11.10 -4.51
N ALA A 79 5.00 -11.71 -3.34
CA ALA A 79 3.95 -12.55 -2.76
C ALA A 79 2.63 -11.80 -2.52
N SER A 80 2.64 -10.46 -2.53
CA SER A 80 1.41 -9.66 -2.42
C SER A 80 0.57 -9.67 -3.72
N SER A 81 1.09 -10.16 -4.85
CA SER A 81 0.38 -10.04 -6.14
C SER A 81 -1.04 -10.63 -6.10
N PRO A 82 -1.28 -11.84 -5.58
CA PRO A 82 -2.63 -12.38 -5.48
C PRO A 82 -3.41 -11.66 -4.37
N GLY A 83 -4.52 -11.00 -4.72
CA GLY A 83 -5.47 -10.44 -3.75
C GLY A 83 -5.07 -9.14 -3.07
N ALA A 84 -3.91 -8.54 -3.40
CA ALA A 84 -3.64 -7.19 -2.95
C ALA A 84 -4.55 -6.17 -3.64
N MET A 85 -4.91 -5.15 -2.89
CA MET A 85 -5.74 -4.04 -3.34
C MET A 85 -4.95 -2.74 -3.21
N ALA A 86 -5.38 -1.71 -3.94
CA ALA A 86 -5.05 -0.31 -3.69
C ALA A 86 -6.36 0.47 -3.51
N LEU A 87 -6.28 1.67 -2.93
CA LEU A 87 -7.39 2.63 -2.93
C LEU A 87 -7.11 3.72 -3.94
N VAL A 88 -8.09 4.07 -4.75
CA VAL A 88 -8.04 5.26 -5.61
C VAL A 88 -9.41 5.93 -5.60
N ARG A 89 -9.45 7.25 -5.42
CA ARG A 89 -10.69 8.04 -5.28
C ARG A 89 -11.67 7.46 -4.25
N GLY A 90 -11.16 6.89 -3.16
CA GLY A 90 -11.94 6.30 -2.07
C GLY A 90 -12.53 4.92 -2.37
N ARG A 91 -12.05 4.23 -3.41
CA ARG A 91 -12.55 2.92 -3.84
C ARG A 91 -11.43 1.90 -3.87
N ARG A 92 -11.69 0.68 -3.39
CA ARG A 92 -10.78 -0.47 -3.52
C ARG A 92 -10.71 -0.93 -4.97
N VAL A 93 -9.49 -1.09 -5.49
CA VAL A 93 -9.19 -1.63 -6.82
C VAL A 93 -8.16 -2.76 -6.69
N PRO A 94 -8.30 -3.87 -7.44
CA PRO A 94 -7.37 -4.98 -7.34
C PRO A 94 -6.04 -4.64 -8.01
N LEU A 95 -4.94 -5.05 -7.38
CA LEU A 95 -3.66 -5.13 -8.05
C LEU A 95 -3.66 -6.39 -8.93
N VAL A 96 -3.30 -6.21 -10.20
CA VAL A 96 -3.36 -7.25 -11.23
C VAL A 96 -1.98 -7.50 -11.82
N GLY A 97 -1.76 -8.69 -12.35
CA GLY A 97 -0.47 -9.11 -12.88
C GLY A 97 0.58 -9.35 -11.78
N THR A 98 1.81 -9.59 -12.22
CA THR A 98 2.94 -9.86 -11.32
C THR A 98 3.64 -8.57 -10.90
N VAL A 99 3.92 -8.41 -9.61
CA VAL A 99 4.77 -7.34 -9.06
C VAL A 99 6.16 -7.36 -9.71
N ALA A 100 6.52 -6.26 -10.37
CA ALA A 100 7.84 -6.01 -10.94
C ALA A 100 8.79 -5.36 -9.91
N MET A 101 10.04 -5.09 -10.30
CA MET A 101 11.04 -4.49 -9.41
C MET A 101 10.60 -3.11 -8.93
N ASP A 102 10.04 -2.32 -9.84
CA ASP A 102 9.75 -0.90 -9.63
C ASP A 102 8.29 -0.55 -9.93
N ALA A 103 7.46 -1.55 -10.24
CA ALA A 103 6.08 -1.30 -10.62
C ALA A 103 5.11 -2.41 -10.18
N VAL A 104 3.88 -1.97 -9.91
CA VAL A 104 2.68 -2.79 -9.83
C VAL A 104 1.62 -2.20 -10.73
N THR A 105 0.63 -3.01 -11.10
CA THR A 105 -0.50 -2.59 -11.92
C THR A 105 -1.81 -2.76 -11.17
N ALA A 106 -2.75 -1.85 -11.35
CA ALA A 106 -4.07 -1.87 -10.73
C ALA A 106 -5.16 -1.80 -11.81
N ASP A 107 -6.16 -2.67 -11.74
CA ASP A 107 -7.34 -2.59 -12.60
C ASP A 107 -8.30 -1.54 -12.03
N VAL A 108 -8.46 -0.44 -12.75
CA VAL A 108 -9.28 0.72 -12.39
C VAL A 108 -10.52 0.84 -13.26
N THR A 109 -10.91 -0.23 -13.95
CA THR A 109 -12.06 -0.25 -14.88
C THR A 109 -13.34 0.26 -14.23
N GLU A 110 -13.59 -0.14 -12.97
CA GLU A 110 -14.80 0.20 -12.22
C GLU A 110 -14.76 1.60 -11.57
N VAL A 111 -13.67 2.36 -11.76
CA VAL A 111 -13.51 3.71 -11.21
C VAL A 111 -13.35 4.72 -12.34
N ALA A 112 -14.41 5.52 -12.54
CA ALA A 112 -14.42 6.56 -13.55
C ALA A 112 -13.32 7.61 -13.33
N ASP A 113 -12.83 8.20 -14.42
CA ASP A 113 -11.95 9.38 -14.44
C ASP A 113 -10.61 9.24 -13.69
N VAL A 114 -10.15 8.02 -13.41
CA VAL A 114 -8.80 7.79 -12.89
C VAL A 114 -7.74 8.16 -13.94
N GLY A 115 -6.80 9.02 -13.57
CA GLY A 115 -5.69 9.45 -14.40
C GLY A 115 -4.35 9.43 -13.65
N ALA A 116 -3.30 9.91 -14.32
CA ALA A 116 -1.93 9.91 -13.78
C ALA A 116 -1.76 10.81 -12.52
N ALA A 117 -2.67 11.77 -12.31
CA ALA A 117 -2.61 12.66 -11.16
C ALA A 117 -3.25 12.08 -9.89
N ASP A 118 -4.05 11.01 -10.01
CA ASP A 118 -4.76 10.45 -8.86
C ASP A 118 -3.79 9.78 -7.87
N GLU A 119 -4.07 10.01 -6.58
CA GLU A 119 -3.37 9.35 -5.48
C GLU A 119 -3.94 7.95 -5.27
N PHE A 120 -3.03 6.98 -5.30
CA PHE A 120 -3.28 5.61 -4.90
C PHE A 120 -2.73 5.39 -3.48
N VAL A 121 -3.54 4.78 -2.61
CA VAL A 121 -3.10 4.35 -1.27
C VAL A 121 -2.93 2.84 -1.28
N LEU A 122 -1.71 2.36 -1.04
CA LEU A 122 -1.38 0.92 -0.94
C LEU A 122 -1.39 0.40 0.50
N LEU A 123 -1.25 1.31 1.47
CA LEU A 123 -1.39 1.07 2.91
C LEU A 123 -1.90 2.36 3.55
N GLY A 124 -2.96 2.29 4.35
CA GLY A 124 -3.59 3.47 4.96
C GLY A 124 -5.03 3.65 4.53
N ALA A 125 -5.57 4.85 4.69
CA ALA A 125 -6.97 5.17 4.38
C ALA A 125 -7.12 6.19 3.26
N GLN A 126 -8.25 6.10 2.55
CA GLN A 126 -8.70 7.07 1.56
C GLN A 126 -10.23 7.08 1.55
N GLY A 127 -10.83 8.21 1.91
CA GLY A 127 -12.28 8.28 2.13
C GLY A 127 -12.69 7.37 3.29
N GLU A 128 -13.74 6.57 3.09
CA GLU A 128 -14.24 5.60 4.06
C GLU A 128 -13.50 4.25 4.00
N GLU A 129 -12.70 4.03 2.96
CA GLU A 129 -11.95 2.81 2.75
C GLU A 129 -10.56 2.85 3.41
N ARG A 130 -10.07 1.67 3.79
CA ARG A 130 -8.74 1.50 4.39
C ARG A 130 -8.13 0.17 3.94
N ILE A 131 -6.82 0.17 3.69
CA ILE A 131 -6.00 -1.05 3.62
C ILE A 131 -5.18 -1.12 4.90
N GLU A 132 -5.40 -2.16 5.68
CA GLU A 132 -4.70 -2.38 6.94
C GLU A 132 -3.38 -3.14 6.76
N THR A 133 -2.40 -2.88 7.64
CA THR A 133 -1.16 -3.65 7.69
C THR A 133 -1.42 -5.14 7.89
N GLY A 134 -2.46 -5.49 8.65
CA GLY A 134 -2.88 -6.87 8.87
C GLY A 134 -3.36 -7.59 7.61
N GLU A 135 -4.02 -6.87 6.69
CA GLU A 135 -4.41 -7.41 5.38
C GLU A 135 -3.16 -7.80 4.57
N LEU A 136 -2.19 -6.90 4.48
CA LEU A 136 -0.94 -7.16 3.77
C LEU A 136 -0.11 -8.27 4.44
N ALA A 137 -0.13 -8.35 5.76
CA ALA A 137 0.57 -9.38 6.51
C ALA A 137 0.00 -10.77 6.19
N ARG A 138 -1.33 -10.90 6.13
CA ARG A 138 -2.00 -12.15 5.75
C ARG A 138 -1.67 -12.58 4.31
N LEU A 139 -1.70 -11.64 3.35
CA LEU A 139 -1.34 -11.93 1.96
C LEU A 139 0.11 -12.42 1.80
N ARG A 140 1.01 -11.96 2.68
CA ARG A 140 2.43 -12.31 2.67
C ARG A 140 2.77 -13.49 3.61
N THR A 141 1.78 -14.10 4.26
CA THR A 141 1.97 -15.14 5.28
C THR A 141 2.98 -14.71 6.36
N THR A 142 2.82 -13.48 6.86
CA THR A 142 3.74 -12.87 7.84
C THR A 142 2.97 -12.04 8.88
N ILE A 143 3.71 -11.21 9.64
CA ILE A 143 3.24 -10.35 10.71
C ILE A 143 3.30 -8.87 10.31
N SER A 144 2.53 -8.03 11.00
CA SER A 144 2.50 -6.58 10.73
C SER A 144 3.87 -5.91 10.80
N TRP A 145 4.75 -6.39 11.67
CA TRP A 145 6.10 -5.84 11.83
C TRP A 145 6.93 -5.97 10.55
N GLU A 146 6.88 -7.12 9.87
CA GLU A 146 7.61 -7.34 8.63
C GLU A 146 7.07 -6.50 7.47
N VAL A 147 5.76 -6.24 7.43
CA VAL A 147 5.17 -5.34 6.42
C VAL A 147 5.73 -3.93 6.57
N LEU A 148 5.75 -3.39 7.79
CA LEU A 148 6.22 -2.03 8.06
C LEU A 148 7.74 -1.91 7.89
N ALA A 149 8.49 -2.86 8.46
CA ALA A 149 9.95 -2.85 8.43
C ALA A 149 10.53 -3.20 7.05
N GLY A 150 9.79 -3.98 6.24
CA GLY A 150 10.23 -4.43 4.92
C GLY A 150 10.29 -3.33 3.86
N MET A 151 9.73 -2.14 4.12
CA MET A 151 9.76 -1.02 3.17
C MET A 151 11.20 -0.51 2.98
N ALA A 152 11.72 -0.62 1.75
CA ALA A 152 13.11 -0.33 1.44
C ALA A 152 13.44 1.16 1.53
N ARG A 153 14.73 1.50 1.64
CA ARG A 153 15.22 2.89 1.73
C ARG A 153 14.86 3.76 0.51
N ARG A 154 14.55 3.13 -0.64
CA ARG A 154 14.22 3.81 -1.89
C ARG A 154 12.93 4.64 -1.81
N ILE A 155 11.95 4.21 -1.01
CA ILE A 155 10.72 4.98 -0.76
C ILE A 155 11.06 6.23 0.06
N PRO A 156 10.75 7.46 -0.41
CA PRO A 156 10.86 8.65 0.42
C PRO A 156 9.96 8.57 1.65
N ARG A 157 10.45 9.00 2.82
CA ARG A 157 9.65 9.15 4.03
C ARG A 157 9.30 10.62 4.18
N VAL A 158 8.01 10.91 4.25
CA VAL A 158 7.49 12.23 4.59
C VAL A 158 6.99 12.14 6.03
N TYR A 159 7.42 13.07 6.88
CA TYR A 159 7.07 13.12 8.29
C TYR A 159 6.08 14.26 8.51
N ASP A 160 4.93 13.93 9.10
CA ASP A 160 3.86 14.89 9.34
C ASP A 160 3.58 15.01 10.84
N ALA A 161 3.28 16.24 11.29
CA ALA A 161 2.74 16.52 12.61
C ALA A 161 1.39 17.24 12.43
N GLY A 162 0.30 16.51 12.68
CA GLY A 162 -1.03 16.98 12.27
C GLY A 162 -1.15 17.03 10.75
N SER A 163 -1.54 18.18 10.20
CA SER A 163 -1.62 18.40 8.74
C SER A 163 -0.35 18.99 8.13
N GLU A 164 0.71 19.19 8.93
CA GLU A 164 1.92 19.87 8.50
C GLU A 164 3.05 18.89 8.22
N VAL A 165 3.66 19.01 7.02
CA VAL A 165 4.89 18.30 6.68
C VAL A 165 6.05 18.94 7.45
N THR A 166 6.62 18.16 8.37
CA THR A 166 7.75 18.56 9.23
C THR A 166 9.09 18.08 8.70
N GLY A 167 9.12 17.07 7.81
CA GLY A 167 10.37 16.59 7.28
C GLY A 167 10.22 15.62 6.12
N MET A 168 11.33 15.41 5.40
CA MET A 168 11.42 14.43 4.34
C MET A 168 12.79 13.77 4.33
N ARG A 169 12.81 12.44 4.26
CA ARG A 169 14.02 11.64 4.08
C ARG A 169 13.97 10.88 2.78
N THR A 170 15.01 11.04 1.97
CA THR A 170 15.17 10.40 0.65
C THR A 170 16.49 9.63 0.62
N LEU A 171 16.78 8.95 -0.49
CA LEU A 171 18.12 8.37 -0.72
C LEU A 171 19.23 9.43 -0.77
N ALA A 172 18.91 10.65 -1.20
CA ALA A 172 19.87 11.76 -1.30
C ALA A 172 20.15 12.45 0.04
N GLY A 173 19.46 12.07 1.13
CA GLY A 173 19.62 12.66 2.45
C GLY A 173 18.29 13.06 3.10
N GLU A 174 18.41 13.72 4.25
CA GLU A 174 17.28 14.11 5.10
C GLU A 174 17.17 15.63 5.22
N ARG A 175 15.94 16.14 5.18
CA ARG A 175 15.58 17.54 5.37
C ARG A 175 14.49 17.61 6.42
N LEU A 176 14.81 18.15 7.59
CA LEU A 176 13.85 18.43 8.65
C LEU A 176 13.58 19.94 8.67
N ARG A 177 12.30 20.34 8.75
CA ARG A 177 11.96 21.71 9.16
C ARG A 177 12.23 21.81 10.65
N LYS A 178 13.03 22.81 11.03
CA LYS A 178 13.26 23.18 12.43
C LYS A 178 12.02 23.82 13.01
#